data_AF-A0A0N8H8K0-F1
#
_entry.id   AF-A0A0N8H8K0-F1
#
_cell.length_a   1.000
_cell.length_b   1.000
_cell.length_c   1.000
_cell.angle_alpha   90.00
_cell.angle_beta   90.00
_cell.angle_gamma   90.00
#
_symmetry.space_group_name_H-M   'P 1'
#
loop_
_entity.id
_entity.type
_entity.pdbx_description
1 polymer ?
#
loop_
_entity_poly.entity_id
_entity_poly.type
_entity_poly.pdbx_seq_one_letter_code
_entity_poly.pdbx_strand_id
1 'polypeptide(L)'
;MTWISRAVTVTGLVLLAHACYSAQEHSAIAAALVQHATTQQLSTSSLPIDISIEALAATLVVCLGLVMGSPKLRPIRWHEWAGKIEREGEAGFRSGGGEVDKDYYGNPFGALETRPGFVDIRKQRRDFADWVKAGNK
;
A
#
# COMPACT_ATOMS: atom_id res chain seq x y z
N MET A 1 -4.38 8.95 6.28
CA MET A 1 -3.14 9.73 6.04
C MET A 1 -2.29 9.08 4.95
N THR A 2 -2.86 8.85 3.77
CA THR A 2 -2.17 8.22 2.64
C THR A 2 -1.40 9.22 1.79
N TRP A 3 -1.74 10.52 1.86
CA TRP A 3 -1.07 11.56 1.10
C TRP A 3 0.37 11.78 1.56
N ILE A 4 0.60 11.83 2.88
CA ILE A 4 1.94 12.05 3.46
C ILE A 4 2.86 10.89 3.12
N SER A 5 2.42 9.64 3.35
CA SER A 5 3.24 8.47 3.02
C SER A 5 3.58 8.43 1.53
N ARG A 6 2.60 8.68 0.64
CA ARG A 6 2.84 8.75 -0.80
C ARG A 6 3.79 9.87 -1.18
N ALA A 7 3.64 11.06 -0.61
CA ALA A 7 4.54 12.20 -0.86
C ALA A 7 5.97 11.90 -0.39
N VAL A 8 6.14 11.26 0.78
CA VAL A 8 7.45 10.83 1.29
C VAL A 8 8.07 9.78 0.38
N THR A 9 7.31 8.76 -0.04
CA THR A 9 7.80 7.73 -0.97
C THR A 9 8.21 8.32 -2.31
N VAL A 10 7.38 9.21 -2.89
CA VAL A 10 7.70 9.86 -4.18
C VAL A 10 8.94 10.73 -4.06
N THR A 11 9.04 11.54 -3.00
CA THR A 11 10.24 12.36 -2.74
C THR A 11 11.48 11.48 -2.61
N GLY A 12 11.39 10.38 -1.85
CA GLY A 12 12.49 9.41 -1.71
C GLY A 12 12.90 8.77 -3.04
N LEU A 13 11.93 8.41 -3.90
CA LEU A 13 12.21 7.85 -5.23
C LEU A 13 12.89 8.86 -6.16
N VAL A 14 12.50 10.13 -6.11
CA VAL A 14 13.15 11.20 -6.88
C VAL A 14 14.60 11.38 -6.43
N LEU A 15 14.85 11.42 -5.11
CA LEU A 15 16.20 11.50 -4.57
C LEU A 15 17.05 10.28 -4.96
N LEU A 16 16.47 9.08 -4.91
CA LEU A 16 17.17 7.85 -5.28
C LEU A 16 17.52 7.84 -6.77
N ALA A 17 16.60 8.25 -7.63
CA ALA A 17 16.85 8.39 -9.07
C ALA A 17 17.96 9.41 -9.34
N HIS A 18 17.99 10.52 -8.59
CA HIS A 18 19.06 11.52 -8.67
C HIS A 18 20.42 10.91 -8.29
N ALA A 19 20.53 10.22 -7.15
CA ALA A 19 21.77 9.58 -6.73
C ALA A 19 22.25 8.51 -7.74
N CYS A 20 21.33 7.72 -8.30
CA CYS A 20 21.66 6.76 -9.37
C CYS A 20 22.18 7.46 -10.63
N TYR A 21 21.59 8.59 -11.02
CA TYR A 21 22.05 9.37 -12.15
C TYR A 21 23.45 9.94 -11.90
N SER A 22 23.72 10.51 -10.72
CA SER A 22 25.05 11.00 -10.32
C SER A 22 26.11 9.89 -10.36
N ALA A 23 25.76 8.69 -9.88
CA ALA A 23 26.66 7.53 -9.94
C ALA A 23 26.98 7.10 -11.37
N GLN A 24 25.98 7.16 -12.27
CA GLN A 24 26.15 6.84 -13.68
C GLN A 24 27.05 7.87 -14.39
N GLU A 25 26.82 9.16 -14.15
CA GLU A 25 27.65 10.23 -14.72
C GLU A 25 29.11 10.11 -14.26
N HIS A 26 29.33 9.90 -12.95
CA HIS A 26 30.66 9.68 -12.40
C HIS A 26 31.35 8.47 -13.04
N SER A 27 30.63 7.36 -13.18
CA SER A 27 31.16 6.14 -13.79
C SER A 27 31.48 6.32 -15.28
N ALA A 28 30.62 7.05 -16.02
CA ALA A 28 30.83 7.33 -17.44
C ALA A 28 32.07 8.21 -17.67
N ILE A 29 32.25 9.26 -16.86
CA ILE A 29 33.43 10.13 -16.93
C ILE A 29 34.70 9.36 -16.55
N ALA A 30 34.65 8.59 -15.46
CA ALA A 30 35.77 7.76 -15.03
C ALA A 30 36.20 6.76 -16.13
N ALA A 31 35.22 6.11 -16.78
CA ALA A 31 35.48 5.20 -17.90
C ALA A 31 36.11 5.91 -19.11
N ALA A 32 35.59 7.08 -19.49
CA ALA A 32 36.15 7.87 -20.59
C ALA A 32 37.59 8.33 -20.31
N LEU A 33 37.89 8.71 -19.05
CA LEU A 33 39.23 9.13 -18.65
C LEU A 33 40.24 7.97 -18.73
N VAL A 34 39.84 6.77 -18.31
CA VAL A 34 40.67 5.55 -18.42
C VAL A 34 40.96 5.20 -19.88
N GLN A 35 40.02 5.41 -20.80
CA GLN A 35 40.24 5.16 -22.23
C GLN A 35 41.25 6.13 -22.87
N HIS A 36 41.38 7.35 -22.34
CA HIS A 36 42.31 8.37 -22.85
C HIS A 36 43.64 8.44 -22.08
N ALA A 37 43.75 7.83 -20.90
CA ALA A 37 44.97 7.80 -20.12
C ALA A 37 45.88 6.62 -20.53
N THR A 38 46.94 6.91 -21.27
CA THR A 38 48.05 5.97 -21.50
C THR A 38 48.71 5.59 -20.17
N THR A 39 48.45 4.36 -19.71
CA THR A 39 49.28 3.57 -18.77
C THR A 39 50.01 4.38 -17.69
N GLN A 40 49.36 4.69 -16.56
CA GLN A 40 50.01 4.63 -15.22
C GLN A 40 49.14 4.96 -13.99
N GLN A 41 47.89 5.42 -14.12
CA GLN A 41 47.03 5.64 -12.96
C GLN A 41 45.80 4.73 -12.99
N LEU A 42 46.03 3.47 -12.64
CA LEU A 42 44.96 2.53 -12.29
C LEU A 42 44.48 2.86 -10.86
N SER A 43 43.97 4.07 -10.68
CA SER A 43 43.32 4.48 -9.44
C SER A 43 41.95 3.82 -9.42
N THR A 44 41.71 2.98 -8.41
CA THR A 44 40.40 2.41 -8.13
C THR A 44 39.36 3.53 -8.07
N SER A 45 38.54 3.65 -9.11
CA SER A 45 37.43 4.60 -9.17
C SER A 45 36.32 4.13 -8.22
N SER A 46 36.58 4.21 -6.92
CA SER A 46 35.57 4.04 -5.89
C SER A 46 34.54 5.15 -6.02
N LEU A 47 33.26 4.83 -5.84
CA LEU A 47 32.20 5.83 -5.89
C LEU A 47 32.44 6.88 -4.79
N PRO A 48 32.28 8.18 -5.10
CA PRO A 48 32.33 9.24 -4.11
C PRO A 48 31.39 8.96 -2.92
N ILE A 49 31.85 9.34 -1.73
CA ILE A 49 31.17 9.04 -0.46
C ILE A 49 29.84 9.82 -0.33
N ASP A 50 29.77 11.02 -0.89
CA ASP A 50 28.55 11.83 -0.97
C ASP A 50 27.44 11.10 -1.73
N ILE A 51 27.72 10.61 -2.95
CA ILE A 51 26.76 9.84 -3.77
C ILE A 51 26.29 8.58 -3.01
N SER A 52 27.21 7.92 -2.31
CA SER A 52 26.90 6.73 -1.51
C SER A 52 25.97 7.06 -0.33
N ILE A 53 26.23 8.15 0.39
CA ILE A 53 25.41 8.62 1.52
C ILE A 53 24.03 9.06 1.02
N GLU A 54 23.97 9.80 -0.09
CA GLU A 54 22.71 10.23 -0.70
C GLU A 54 21.83 9.05 -1.09
N ALA A 55 22.39 8.02 -1.73
CA ALA A 55 21.67 6.81 -2.10
C ALA A 55 21.14 6.05 -0.86
N LEU A 56 21.95 5.92 0.19
CA LEU A 56 21.53 5.30 1.45
C LEU A 56 20.40 6.09 2.12
N ALA A 57 20.55 7.41 2.22
CA ALA A 57 19.53 8.29 2.80
C ALA A 57 18.22 8.23 2.00
N ALA A 58 18.30 8.32 0.67
CA ALA A 58 17.13 8.20 -0.21
C ALA A 58 16.43 6.84 -0.03
N THR A 59 17.19 5.75 0.06
CA THR A 59 16.65 4.40 0.30
C THR A 59 15.91 4.34 1.65
N LEU A 60 16.49 4.91 2.71
CA LEU A 60 15.82 4.97 4.02
C LEU A 60 14.52 5.77 3.95
N VAL A 61 14.50 6.90 3.25
CA VAL A 61 13.29 7.72 3.06
C VAL A 61 12.21 6.93 2.31
N VAL A 62 12.57 6.20 1.25
CA VAL A 62 11.64 5.33 0.52
C VAL A 62 11.05 4.26 1.44
N CYS A 63 11.90 3.53 2.17
CA CYS A 63 11.47 2.51 3.13
C CYS A 63 10.51 3.09 4.17
N LEU A 64 10.84 4.26 4.72
CA LEU A 64 10.03 4.93 5.74
C LEU A 64 8.66 5.35 5.17
N GLY A 65 8.62 5.91 3.96
CA GLY A 65 7.38 6.23 3.27
C GLY A 65 6.50 5.00 3.01
N LEU A 66 7.10 3.88 2.58
CA LEU A 66 6.38 2.61 2.36
C LEU A 66 5.81 2.05 3.66
N VAL A 67 6.60 2.02 4.74
CA VAL A 67 6.15 1.53 6.06
C VAL A 67 5.01 2.42 6.61
N MET A 68 5.14 3.74 6.52
CA MET A 68 4.07 4.67 6.90
C MET A 68 2.79 4.50 6.07
N GLY A 69 2.93 4.07 4.81
CA GLY A 69 1.81 3.80 3.91
C GLY A 69 1.14 2.44 4.13
N SER A 70 1.72 1.56 4.94
CA SER A 70 1.18 0.22 5.15
C SER A 70 -0.14 0.25 5.92
N PRO A 71 -1.11 -0.62 5.56
CA PRO A 71 -2.35 -0.75 6.30
C PRO A 71 -2.07 -1.29 7.71
N LYS A 72 -2.90 -0.89 8.68
CA LYS A 72 -2.77 -1.39 10.06
C LYS A 72 -3.02 -2.90 10.08
N LEU A 73 -2.18 -3.61 10.84
CA LEU A 73 -2.34 -5.03 11.08
C LEU A 73 -3.68 -5.33 11.75
N ARG A 74 -4.25 -6.47 11.39
CA ARG A 74 -5.52 -6.95 11.93
C ARG A 74 -5.29 -7.72 13.22
N PRO A 75 -6.27 -7.70 14.13
CA PRO A 75 -6.24 -8.59 15.27
C PRO A 75 -6.29 -10.05 14.79
N ILE A 76 -5.41 -10.88 15.33
CA ILE A 76 -5.33 -12.32 15.02
C ILE A 76 -6.49 -13.07 15.70
N ARG A 77 -6.98 -12.56 16.83
CA ARG A 77 -8.05 -13.19 17.61
C ARG A 77 -9.42 -12.87 17.00
N TRP A 78 -10.16 -13.91 16.66
CA TRP A 78 -11.50 -13.79 16.08
C TRP A 78 -12.49 -13.02 16.95
N HIS A 79 -12.45 -13.17 18.28
CA HIS A 79 -13.35 -12.43 19.17
C HIS A 79 -13.08 -10.90 19.11
N GLU A 80 -11.83 -10.48 18.93
CA GLU A 80 -11.46 -9.07 18.85
C GLU A 80 -11.88 -8.49 17.51
N TRP A 81 -11.69 -9.27 16.44
CA TRP A 81 -12.14 -8.90 15.11
C TRP A 81 -13.67 -8.80 15.03
N ALA A 82 -14.38 -9.81 15.52
CA ALA A 82 -15.84 -9.83 15.55
C ALA A 82 -16.40 -8.66 16.39
N GLY A 83 -15.88 -8.46 17.61
CA GLY A 83 -16.30 -7.33 18.45
C GLY A 83 -15.97 -5.97 17.84
N LYS A 84 -14.88 -5.86 17.06
CA LYS A 84 -14.58 -4.64 16.31
C LYS A 84 -15.58 -4.40 15.17
N ILE A 85 -15.92 -5.45 14.41
CA ILE A 85 -16.91 -5.37 13.33
C ILE A 85 -18.29 -5.01 13.87
N GLU A 86 -18.73 -5.60 14.99
CA GLU A 86 -20.03 -5.28 15.61
C GLU A 86 -20.09 -3.82 16.07
N ARG A 87 -18.99 -3.29 16.63
CA ARG A 87 -18.94 -1.91 17.14
C ARG A 87 -18.84 -0.87 16.03
N GLU A 88 -18.01 -1.13 15.02
CA GLU A 88 -17.62 -0.14 14.01
C GLU A 88 -18.41 -0.31 12.69
N GLY A 89 -19.04 -1.46 12.48
CA GLY A 89 -19.78 -1.80 11.27
C GLY A 89 -18.93 -1.69 10.00
N GLU A 90 -19.57 -1.66 8.83
CA GLU A 90 -18.88 -1.35 7.57
C GLU A 90 -18.33 0.09 7.55
N ALA A 91 -18.94 0.99 8.31
CA ALA A 91 -18.59 2.40 8.39
C ALA A 91 -17.17 2.64 8.92
N GLY A 92 -16.71 1.85 9.89
CA GLY A 92 -15.36 1.97 10.44
C GLY A 92 -14.26 1.39 9.55
N PHE A 93 -14.62 0.67 8.48
CA PHE A 93 -13.70 0.17 7.48
C PHE A 93 -13.82 0.93 6.16
N ARG A 94 -14.45 2.12 6.13
CA ARG A 94 -14.43 2.95 4.94
C ARG A 94 -13.07 3.63 4.82
N SER A 95 -12.42 3.45 3.69
CA SER A 95 -11.25 4.25 3.33
C SER A 95 -11.67 5.72 3.21
N GLY A 96 -10.71 6.65 3.30
CA GLY A 96 -10.99 8.09 3.23
C GLY A 96 -11.70 8.57 1.95
N GLY A 97 -11.84 7.71 0.94
CA GLY A 97 -12.63 7.92 -0.28
C GLY A 97 -14.06 7.38 -0.23
N GLY A 98 -14.54 6.86 0.90
CA GLY A 98 -15.91 6.33 1.07
C GLY A 98 -16.14 4.90 0.57
N GLU A 99 -15.15 4.30 -0.10
CA GLU A 99 -15.11 2.89 -0.47
C GLU A 99 -14.80 2.03 0.75
N VAL A 100 -15.49 0.89 0.88
CA VAL A 100 -15.19 -0.11 1.91
C VAL A 100 -13.78 -0.64 1.62
N ASP A 101 -12.94 -0.69 2.65
CA ASP A 101 -11.57 -1.18 2.55
C ASP A 101 -11.56 -2.54 1.87
N LYS A 102 -10.73 -2.72 0.84
CA LYS A 102 -10.71 -3.95 0.01
C LYS A 102 -10.44 -5.20 0.84
N ASP A 103 -9.78 -5.01 1.96
CA ASP A 103 -9.45 -6.09 2.86
C ASP A 103 -10.64 -6.43 3.78
N TYR A 104 -11.73 -5.66 3.85
CA TYR A 104 -12.88 -5.95 4.72
C TYR A 104 -13.50 -7.31 4.36
N TYR A 105 -13.38 -8.27 5.28
CA TYR A 105 -13.83 -9.65 5.08
C TYR A 105 -15.20 -9.93 5.73
N GLY A 106 -15.85 -8.90 6.26
CA GLY A 106 -17.13 -9.05 6.95
C GLY A 106 -17.07 -9.85 8.24
N ASN A 107 -18.24 -10.11 8.83
CA ASN A 107 -18.38 -10.99 9.98
C ASN A 107 -18.01 -12.44 9.55
N PRO A 108 -16.98 -13.06 10.16
CA PRO A 108 -16.60 -14.44 9.87
C PRO A 108 -17.72 -15.45 10.15
N PHE A 109 -18.60 -15.13 11.10
CA PHE A 109 -19.75 -15.96 11.46
C PHE A 109 -21.03 -15.54 10.73
N GLY A 110 -20.95 -14.62 9.78
CA GLY A 110 -22.11 -14.13 9.04
C GLY A 110 -22.91 -15.24 8.37
N ALA A 111 -22.27 -16.32 7.91
CA ALA A 111 -22.95 -17.49 7.36
C ALA A 111 -23.76 -18.28 8.42
N LEU A 112 -23.30 -18.33 9.68
CA LEU A 112 -24.00 -18.99 10.78
C LEU A 112 -25.16 -18.14 11.34
N GLU A 113 -25.05 -16.82 11.23
CA GLU A 113 -26.09 -15.87 11.61
C GLU A 113 -27.19 -15.78 10.57
N THR A 114 -26.81 -15.58 9.30
CA THR A 114 -27.77 -15.45 8.19
C THR A 114 -28.37 -16.79 7.76
N ARG A 115 -27.69 -17.90 8.06
CA ARG A 115 -28.11 -19.28 7.77
C ARG A 115 -28.75 -19.40 6.38
N PRO A 116 -28.00 -19.14 5.30
CA PRO A 116 -28.58 -19.05 3.96
C PRO A 116 -29.32 -20.32 3.53
N GLY A 117 -28.91 -21.49 4.04
CA GLY A 117 -29.59 -22.77 3.78
C GLY A 117 -30.93 -22.97 4.51
N PHE A 118 -31.26 -22.14 5.50
CA PHE A 118 -32.51 -22.23 6.29
C PHE A 118 -33.48 -21.08 5.98
N VAL A 119 -33.22 -20.32 4.93
CA VAL A 119 -34.07 -19.20 4.52
C VAL A 119 -35.39 -19.73 3.96
N ASP A 120 -36.52 -19.19 4.43
CA ASP A 120 -37.82 -19.46 3.83
C ASP A 120 -37.96 -18.71 2.49
N ILE A 121 -37.55 -19.40 1.42
CA ILE A 121 -37.61 -18.92 0.04
C ILE A 121 -39.05 -18.55 -0.34
N ARG A 122 -40.06 -19.27 0.16
CA ARG A 122 -41.47 -19.01 -0.20
C ARG A 122 -41.96 -17.72 0.42
N LYS A 123 -41.59 -17.45 1.67
CA LYS A 123 -41.89 -16.19 2.34
C LYS A 123 -41.22 -15.01 1.63
N GLN A 124 -39.91 -15.10 1.36
CA GLN A 124 -39.19 -14.02 0.66
C GLN A 124 -39.79 -13.67 -0.70
N ARG A 125 -40.25 -14.68 -1.47
CA ARG A 125 -40.92 -14.43 -2.75
C ARG A 125 -42.26 -13.71 -2.61
N ARG A 126 -43.03 -13.98 -1.55
CA ARG A 126 -44.29 -13.26 -1.27
C ARG A 126 -44.00 -11.82 -0.86
N ASP A 127 -43.08 -11.64 0.09
CA ASP A 127 -42.70 -10.32 0.59
C ASP A 127 -42.18 -9.42 -0.55
N PHE A 128 -41.37 -9.97 -1.47
CA PHE A 128 -40.91 -9.26 -2.67
C PHE A 128 -42.08 -8.91 -3.61
N ALA A 129 -42.99 -9.84 -3.88
CA ALA A 129 -44.14 -9.58 -4.74
C ALA A 129 -45.07 -8.50 -4.17
N ASP A 130 -45.25 -8.47 -2.85
CA ASP A 130 -46.05 -7.46 -2.17
C ASP A 130 -45.35 -6.10 -2.18
N TRP A 131 -44.03 -6.06 -2.00
CA TRP A 131 -43.23 -4.84 -2.14
C TRP A 131 -43.31 -4.23 -3.55
N VAL A 132 -43.20 -5.06 -4.60
CA VAL A 132 -43.34 -4.60 -6.00
C VAL A 132 -44.73 -4.02 -6.26
N LYS A 133 -45.78 -4.63 -5.71
CA LYS A 133 -47.17 -4.12 -5.83
C LYS A 133 -47.36 -2.81 -5.07
N ALA A 134 -46.69 -2.63 -3.93
CA ALA A 134 -46.76 -1.42 -3.12
C ALA A 134 -46.02 -0.24 -3.75
N GLY A 135 -44.89 -0.46 -4.42
CA GLY A 135 -44.12 0.57 -5.12
C GLY A 135 -44.72 1.00 -6.47
N ASN A 136 -45.77 0.33 -6.94
CA ASN A 136 -46.50 0.65 -8.17
C ASN A 136 -47.81 1.42 -7.89
N LYS A 137 -47.95 1.97 -6.68
CA LYS A 137 -48.96 2.95 -6.26
C LYS A 137 -48.28 4.29 -6.02
#